data_AF-A0A2E3JRE1-F1
#
_entry.id   AF-A0A2E3JRE1-F1
#
_cell.length_a   1.000
_cell.length_b   1.000
_cell.length_c   1.000
_cell.angle_alpha   90.00
_cell.angle_beta   90.00
_cell.angle_gamma   90.00
#
_symmetry.space_group_name_H-M   'P 1'
#
loop_
_entity.id
_entity.type
_entity.pdbx_description
1 polymer ?
#
loop_
_entity_poly.entity_id
_entity_poly.type
_entity_poly.pdbx_seq_one_letter_code
_entity_poly.pdbx_strand_id
1 'polypeptide(L)'
;MIRVKNQNRKQVIDLDGSDGNAYVLMGIARSVLRKGGSNTYCELVLKEMQSSDYNNLVKTFDKYLGEYFTLETSNEELLEAIV
;
A
#
# COMPACT_ATOMS: atom_id res chain seq x y z
N MET A 1 25.59 5.95 -3.74
CA MET A 1 25.34 7.06 -4.68
C MET A 1 24.41 8.07 -4.00
N ILE A 2 24.78 9.35 -3.95
CA ILE A 2 23.94 10.43 -3.42
C ILE A 2 23.26 11.11 -4.62
N ARG A 3 21.95 11.35 -4.57
CA ARG A 3 21.16 11.92 -5.68
C ARG A 3 20.44 13.19 -5.25
N VAL A 4 20.17 14.10 -6.20
CA VAL A 4 19.37 15.32 -5.98
C VAL A 4 17.96 14.93 -5.52
N LYS A 5 17.46 15.62 -4.48
CA LYS A 5 16.14 15.38 -3.89
C LYS A 5 15.05 15.78 -4.89
N ASN A 6 14.29 14.80 -5.39
CA ASN A 6 13.10 15.06 -6.17
C ASN A 6 11.91 15.27 -5.21
N GLN A 7 11.12 16.33 -5.41
CA GLN A 7 10.14 16.83 -4.45
C GLN A 7 8.87 15.96 -4.35
N ASN A 8 8.55 15.18 -5.39
CA ASN A 8 7.35 14.34 -5.45
C ASN A 8 7.71 12.86 -5.65
N ARG A 9 8.28 12.20 -4.65
CA ARG A 9 8.42 10.75 -4.67
C ARG A 9 7.52 10.12 -3.63
N LYS A 10 6.33 9.71 -4.06
CA LYS A 10 5.64 8.58 -3.43
C LYS A 10 6.65 7.42 -3.32
N GLN A 11 6.59 6.69 -2.22
CA GLN A 11 7.41 5.49 -2.08
C GLN A 11 6.85 4.41 -3.02
N VAL A 12 7.71 3.85 -3.87
CA VAL A 12 7.30 2.79 -4.79
C VAL A 12 7.39 1.45 -4.05
N ILE A 13 6.36 0.63 -4.17
CA ILE A 13 6.33 -0.75 -3.69
C ILE A 13 6.15 -1.65 -4.91
N ASP A 14 7.14 -2.50 -5.15
CA ASP A 14 7.08 -3.56 -6.14
C ASP A 14 6.31 -4.75 -5.57
N LEU A 15 5.11 -5.00 -6.12
CA LEU A 15 4.24 -6.09 -5.69
C LEU A 15 4.71 -7.46 -6.17
N ASP A 16 5.57 -7.51 -7.19
CA ASP A 16 6.14 -8.77 -7.68
C ASP A 16 7.37 -9.20 -6.86
N GLY A 17 7.91 -8.26 -6.09
CA GLY A 17 9.00 -8.46 -5.13
C GLY A 17 8.54 -8.93 -3.74
N SER A 18 9.49 -9.01 -2.81
CA SER A 18 9.21 -9.39 -1.41
C SER A 18 8.24 -8.45 -0.71
N ASP A 19 8.22 -7.18 -1.11
CA ASP A 19 7.42 -6.14 -0.48
C ASP A 19 5.93 -6.20 -0.87
N GLY A 20 5.60 -6.94 -1.94
CA GLY A 20 4.24 -7.26 -2.32
C GLY A 20 3.53 -8.23 -1.38
N ASN A 21 4.23 -8.87 -0.44
CA ASN A 21 3.58 -9.81 0.47
C ASN A 21 2.49 -9.12 1.32
N ALA A 22 1.36 -9.82 1.51
CA ALA A 22 0.20 -9.29 2.22
C ALA A 22 0.52 -8.76 3.63
N TYR A 23 1.36 -9.49 4.38
CA TYR A 23 1.77 -9.08 5.73
C TYR A 23 2.65 -7.84 5.72
N VAL A 24 3.48 -7.68 4.68
CA VAL A 24 4.32 -6.49 4.50
C VAL A 24 3.45 -5.27 4.23
N LEU A 25 2.51 -5.37 3.29
CA LEU A 25 1.56 -4.29 2.97
C LEU A 25 0.75 -3.88 4.21
N MET A 26 0.20 -4.83 4.96
CA MET A 26 -0.52 -4.55 6.21
C MET A 26 0.39 -3.90 7.27
N GLY A 27 1.64 -4.34 7.38
CA GLY A 27 2.63 -3.75 8.29
C GLY A 27 2.96 -2.30 7.95
N ILE A 28 3.13 -2.00 6.66
CA ILE A 28 3.34 -0.63 6.15
C ILE A 28 2.12 0.23 6.48
N ALA A 29 0.92 -0.24 6.13
CA ALA A 29 -0.32 0.48 6.41
C ALA A 29 -0.48 0.80 7.90
N ARG A 30 -0.26 -0.20 8.77
CA ARG A 30 -0.30 -0.02 10.22
C ARG A 30 0.69 1.04 10.70
N SER A 31 1.93 1.01 10.20
CA SER A 31 2.99 1.95 10.58
C SER A 31 2.67 3.38 10.17
N VAL A 32 2.15 3.57 8.96
CA VAL A 32 1.82 4.89 8.40
C VAL A 32 0.59 5.48 9.09
N LEU A 33 -0.49 4.70 9.21
CA LEU A 33 -1.74 5.18 9.80
C LEU A 33 -1.62 5.50 11.29
N ARG A 34 -0.83 4.73 12.05
CA ARG A 34 -0.57 5.02 13.47
C ARG A 34 0.19 6.33 13.68
N LYS A 35 1.10 6.70 12.77
CA LYS A 35 1.78 8.01 12.81
C LYS A 35 0.80 9.17 12.61
N GLY A 36 -0.33 8.94 11.93
CA GLY A 36 -1.42 9.89 11.79
C GLY A 36 -2.31 10.06 13.03
N GLY A 37 -2.09 9.29 14.11
CA GLY A 37 -2.67 9.54 15.42
C GLY A 37 -4.03 8.92 15.73
N SER A 38 -4.65 8.18 14.81
CA SER A 38 -5.93 7.49 15.06
C SER A 38 -5.79 5.97 15.01
N ASN A 39 -5.67 5.35 16.19
CA ASN A 39 -5.64 3.90 16.32
C ASN A 39 -6.93 3.24 15.78
N THR A 40 -8.09 3.84 16.05
CA THR A 40 -9.36 3.34 15.54
C THR A 40 -9.42 3.37 14.02
N TYR A 41 -8.95 4.46 13.40
CA TYR A 41 -8.89 4.55 11.94
C TYR A 41 -7.94 3.50 11.34
N CYS A 42 -6.77 3.31 11.97
CA CYS A 42 -5.83 2.27 11.57
C CYS A 42 -6.48 0.88 11.59
N GLU A 43 -7.20 0.52 12.67
CA GLU A 43 -7.83 -0.80 12.76
C GLU A 43 -9.01 -0.95 11.77
N LEU A 44 -9.75 0.13 11.47
CA LEU A 44 -10.79 0.11 10.43
C LEU A 44 -10.21 -0.20 9.05
N VAL A 45 -9.14 0.50 8.64
CA VAL A 45 -8.48 0.26 7.34
C VAL A 45 -7.89 -1.15 7.28
N LEU A 46 -7.21 -1.59 8.34
CA LEU A 46 -6.64 -2.95 8.38
C LEU A 46 -7.71 -4.03 8.34
N LYS A 47 -8.90 -3.79 8.90
CA LYS A 47 -10.04 -4.71 8.80
C LYS A 47 -10.59 -4.78 7.38
N GLU A 48 -10.69 -3.66 6.67
CA GLU A 48 -11.10 -3.63 5.25
C GLU A 48 -10.08 -4.38 4.37
N MET A 49 -8.78 -4.16 4.62
CA MET A 49 -7.69 -4.88 3.95
C MET A 49 -7.77 -6.40 4.11
N GLN A 50 -8.24 -6.88 5.27
CA GLN A 50 -8.37 -8.31 5.59
C GLN A 50 -9.75 -8.90 5.23
N SER A 51 -10.66 -8.12 4.67
CA SER A 51 -12.07 -8.52 4.51
C SER A 51 -12.33 -9.51 3.36
N SER A 52 -11.35 -9.72 2.49
CA SER A 52 -11.48 -10.55 1.29
C SER A 52 -10.11 -11.10 0.85
N ASP A 53 -9.82 -11.09 -0.45
CA ASP A 53 -8.60 -11.63 -1.06
C ASP A 53 -7.47 -10.60 -1.20
N TYR A 54 -6.41 -11.01 -1.90
CA TYR A 54 -5.25 -10.18 -2.16
C TYR A 54 -5.56 -8.98 -3.09
N ASN A 55 -6.48 -9.13 -4.05
CA ASN A 55 -6.88 -8.02 -4.92
C ASN A 55 -7.58 -6.94 -4.08
N ASN A 56 -8.47 -7.33 -3.17
CA ASN A 56 -9.08 -6.42 -2.20
C ASN A 56 -8.02 -5.74 -1.31
N LEU A 57 -7.03 -6.49 -0.82
CA LEU A 57 -5.94 -5.95 -0.02
C LEU A 57 -5.20 -4.83 -0.76
N VAL A 58 -4.79 -5.07 -2.00
CA VAL A 58 -4.04 -4.13 -2.84
C VAL A 58 -4.88 -2.89 -3.15
N LYS A 59 -6.14 -3.06 -3.58
CA LYS A 59 -7.05 -1.93 -3.85
C LYS A 59 -7.30 -1.08 -2.61
N THR A 60 -7.50 -1.73 -1.46
CA THR A 60 -7.72 -1.03 -0.19
C THR A 60 -6.46 -0.26 0.23
N PHE A 61 -5.27 -0.86 0.06
CA PHE A 61 -4.01 -0.18 0.32
C PHE A 61 -3.89 1.08 -0.54
N ASP A 62 -4.07 0.97 -1.86
CA ASP A 62 -3.96 2.12 -2.77
C ASP A 62 -5.00 3.20 -2.48
N LYS A 63 -6.25 2.81 -2.22
CA LYS A 63 -7.34 3.73 -1.83
C LYS A 63 -6.98 4.62 -0.63
N TYR A 64 -6.35 4.08 0.41
CA TYR A 64 -6.07 4.82 1.65
C TYR A 64 -4.66 5.41 1.71
N LEU A 65 -3.70 4.84 0.98
CA LEU A 65 -2.28 5.16 1.09
C LEU A 65 -1.64 5.55 -0.24
N GLY A 66 -2.39 5.56 -1.33
CA GLY A 66 -1.93 5.91 -2.66
C GLY A 66 -1.43 7.35 -2.77
N GLU A 67 -1.76 8.25 -1.83
CA GLU A 67 -1.12 9.57 -1.75
C GLU A 67 0.37 9.50 -1.34
N TYR A 68 0.75 8.48 -0.58
CA TYR A 68 2.10 8.28 -0.05
C TYR A 68 2.89 7.23 -0.83
N PHE A 69 2.20 6.27 -1.45
CA PHE A 69 2.80 5.13 -2.14
C PHE A 69 2.34 5.01 -3.58
N THR A 70 3.17 4.38 -4.40
CA THR A 70 2.83 3.91 -5.74
C THR A 70 3.07 2.41 -5.77
N LEU A 71 2.07 1.64 -6.16
CA LEU A 71 2.19 0.20 -6.33
C LEU A 71 2.55 -0.07 -7.80
N GLU A 72 3.54 -0.92 -8.03
CA GLU A 72 3.90 -1.39 -9.38
C GLU A 72 3.89 -2.92 -9.42
N THR A 73 3.49 -3.47 -10.57
CA THR A 73 3.39 -4.91 -10.80
C THR A 73 3.36 -5.19 -12.30
N SER A 74 3.83 -6.37 -12.69
CA SER A 74 3.68 -6.94 -14.02
C SER A 74 2.45 -7.86 -14.13
N ASN A 75 1.72 -8.08 -13.04
CA ASN A 75 0.50 -8.88 -13.04
C ASN A 75 -0.67 -8.11 -13.68
N GLU A 76 -1.09 -8.56 -14.87
CA GLU A 76 -2.17 -7.96 -15.65
C GLU A 76 -3.50 -7.89 -14.89
N GLU A 77 -3.84 -8.92 -14.09
CA GLU A 77 -5.09 -8.95 -13.32
C GLU A 77 -5.13 -7.81 -12.30
N LEU A 78 -4.01 -7.56 -11.61
CA LEU A 78 -3.90 -6.46 -10.64
C LEU A 78 -3.94 -5.10 -11.32
N LEU A 79 -3.34 -4.97 -12.51
CA LEU A 79 -3.39 -3.73 -13.29
C LEU A 79 -4.82 -3.40 -13.70
N GLU A 80 -5.56 -4.36 -14.26
CA GLU A 80 -6.97 -4.18 -14.66
C GLU A 80 -7.88 -3.89 -13.47
N ALA A 81 -7.58 -4.47 -12.32
CA ALA A 81 -8.38 -4.33 -11.12
C ALA A 81 -8.30 -2.93 -10.48
N ILE A 82 -7.27 -2.14 -10.80
CA ILE A 82 -7.01 -0.80 -10.23
C ILE A 82 -7.49 0.34 -11.15
N VAL A 83 -7.94 0.04 -12.38
CA VAL A 83 -8.50 1.02 -13.34
C VAL A 83 -9.91 1.46 -12.97
#